data_AF-A0A2X3I5D3-F1
#
_entry.id   AF-A0A2X3I5D3-F1
#
_cell.length_a   1.000
_cell.length_b   1.000
_cell.length_c   1.000
_cell.angle_alpha   90.00
_cell.angle_beta   90.00
_cell.angle_gamma   90.00
#
_symmetry.space_group_name_H-M   'P 1'
#
loop_
_entity.id
_entity.type
_entity.pdbx_description
1 polymer ?
#
loop_
_entity_poly.entity_id
_entity_poly.type
_entity_poly.pdbx_seq_one_letter_code
_entity_poly.pdbx_strand_id
1 'polypeptide(L)'
;MFGGPEATEEAQVEALQQMILLAHQRGFQVAVHAVGDKAVKVTINSFVQAIQRYPGESRRHYVLHGSMGDRQDFVTAAKYGILLSEQPSPGGPAYDYEQRARYCGIKGEICKGLRDIIDLGVIVAGGSDGIMALVNWRKMVQAAVTRKIIFQRQRLFARNWQLAWRTACGCTPSMRPIRKGKKRYADR
;
A
#
# COMPACT_ATOMS: atom_id res chain seq x y z
N MET A 1 21.78 -18.97 2.92
CA MET A 1 21.91 -17.50 2.84
C MET A 1 20.74 -17.00 2.00
N PHE A 2 19.91 -16.08 2.49
CA PHE A 2 18.78 -15.55 1.71
C PHE A 2 19.33 -14.76 0.50
N GLY A 3 18.77 -15.01 -0.69
CA GLY A 3 19.30 -14.64 -2.01
C GLY A 3 20.00 -13.28 -2.09
N GLY A 4 21.33 -13.33 -2.15
CA GLY A 4 22.18 -12.15 -2.36
C GLY A 4 22.09 -11.61 -3.79
N PRO A 5 22.84 -10.54 -4.11
CA PRO A 5 22.81 -9.91 -5.43
C PRO A 5 23.22 -10.86 -6.57
N GLU A 6 24.05 -11.86 -6.28
CA GLU A 6 24.49 -12.89 -7.25
C GLU A 6 23.52 -14.08 -7.39
N ALA A 7 22.46 -14.13 -6.60
CA ALA A 7 21.49 -15.22 -6.67
C ALA A 7 20.58 -15.05 -7.89
N THR A 8 20.13 -16.18 -8.47
CA THR A 8 19.10 -16.13 -9.51
C THR A 8 17.82 -15.51 -8.97
N GLU A 9 16.99 -14.98 -9.87
CA GLU A 9 15.72 -14.38 -9.48
C GLU A 9 14.81 -15.38 -8.76
N GLU A 10 14.79 -16.64 -9.20
CA GLU A 10 14.02 -17.71 -8.57
C GLU A 10 14.47 -17.93 -7.12
N ALA A 11 15.78 -17.96 -6.88
CA ALA A 11 16.35 -18.11 -5.55
C ALA A 11 16.06 -16.90 -4.64
N GLN A 12 16.04 -15.68 -5.20
CA GLN A 12 15.64 -14.48 -4.46
C GLN A 12 14.16 -14.49 -4.10
N VAL A 13 13.29 -14.93 -5.02
CA VAL A 13 11.85 -15.09 -4.78
C VAL A 13 11.58 -16.16 -3.71
N GLU A 14 12.26 -17.30 -3.80
CA GLU A 14 12.15 -18.37 -2.81
C GLU A 14 12.60 -17.88 -1.42
N ALA A 15 13.73 -17.18 -1.36
CA ALA A 15 14.22 -16.59 -0.13
C ALA A 15 13.20 -15.61 0.50
N LEU A 16 12.58 -14.74 -0.31
CA LEU A 16 11.51 -13.85 0.15
C LEU A 16 10.32 -14.62 0.71
N GLN A 17 9.86 -15.65 -0.01
CA GLN A 17 8.76 -16.52 0.43
C GLN A 17 9.05 -17.20 1.77
N GLN A 18 10.26 -17.75 1.92
CA GLN A 18 10.69 -18.39 3.17
C GLN A 18 10.74 -17.40 4.34
N MET A 19 11.25 -16.18 4.14
CA MET A 19 11.27 -15.14 5.18
C MET A 19 9.84 -14.73 5.60
N ILE A 20 8.96 -14.50 4.63
CA ILE A 20 7.55 -14.15 4.90
C ILE A 20 6.85 -15.28 5.65
N LEU A 21 7.02 -16.53 5.20
CA LEU A 21 6.39 -17.70 5.80
C LEU A 21 6.84 -17.88 7.25
N LEU A 22 8.15 -17.77 7.51
CA LEU A 22 8.72 -17.88 8.86
C LEU A 22 8.14 -16.82 9.80
N ALA A 23 8.13 -15.55 9.37
CA ALA A 23 7.61 -14.46 10.19
C ALA A 23 6.09 -14.59 10.44
N HIS A 24 5.33 -14.96 9.40
CA HIS A 24 3.90 -15.21 9.50
C HIS A 24 3.57 -16.35 10.46
N GLN A 25 4.30 -17.46 10.38
CA GLN A 25 4.13 -18.62 11.25
C GLN A 25 4.37 -18.27 12.73
N ARG A 26 5.26 -17.31 13.00
CA ARG A 26 5.55 -16.80 14.36
C ARG A 26 4.59 -15.70 14.83
N GLY A 27 3.55 -15.38 14.05
CA GLY A 27 2.54 -14.40 14.42
C GLY A 27 2.94 -12.94 14.18
N PHE A 28 4.05 -12.68 13.51
CA PHE A 28 4.47 -11.31 13.21
C PHE A 28 3.70 -10.72 12.03
N GLN A 29 3.45 -9.41 12.09
CA GLN A 29 3.11 -8.61 10.91
C GLN A 29 4.36 -8.45 10.05
N VAL A 30 4.18 -8.50 8.73
CA VAL A 30 5.28 -8.37 7.76
C VAL A 30 4.97 -7.24 6.80
N ALA A 31 5.95 -6.37 6.63
CA ALA A 31 5.96 -5.27 5.68
C ALA A 31 7.05 -5.55 4.64
N VAL A 32 6.71 -5.48 3.35
CA VAL A 32 7.69 -5.69 2.27
C VAL A 32 7.73 -4.48 1.39
N HIS A 33 8.93 -3.92 1.19
CA HIS A 33 9.19 -2.88 0.20
C HIS A 33 9.14 -3.47 -1.21
N ALA A 34 8.12 -3.10 -1.98
CA ALA A 34 7.98 -3.55 -3.37
C ALA A 34 7.40 -2.41 -4.23
N VAL A 35 8.21 -1.92 -5.16
CA VAL A 35 7.83 -0.81 -6.05
C VAL A 35 7.39 -1.32 -7.42
N GLY A 36 8.15 -2.20 -8.06
CA GLY A 36 7.81 -2.73 -9.38
C GLY A 36 6.61 -3.67 -9.35
N ASP A 37 5.87 -3.75 -10.46
CA ASP A 37 4.70 -4.62 -10.62
C ASP A 37 5.00 -6.10 -10.34
N LYS A 38 6.11 -6.62 -10.87
CA LYS A 38 6.56 -8.00 -10.61
C LYS A 38 6.81 -8.23 -9.11
N ALA A 39 7.50 -7.29 -8.46
CA ALA A 39 7.81 -7.37 -7.04
C ALA A 39 6.53 -7.32 -6.18
N VAL A 40 5.57 -6.47 -6.54
CA VAL A 40 4.26 -6.38 -5.87
C VAL A 40 3.50 -7.68 -5.99
N LYS A 41 3.40 -8.24 -7.20
CA LYS A 41 2.74 -9.53 -7.47
C LYS A 41 3.36 -10.67 -6.67
N VAL A 42 4.69 -10.80 -6.70
CA VAL A 42 5.42 -11.81 -5.92
C VAL A 42 5.15 -11.66 -4.43
N THR A 43 5.19 -10.43 -3.92
CA THR A 43 4.94 -10.14 -2.50
C THR A 43 3.53 -10.53 -2.08
N ILE A 44 2.52 -10.11 -2.84
CA ILE A 44 1.11 -10.46 -2.55
C ILE A 44 0.92 -11.98 -2.59
N ASN A 45 1.44 -12.65 -3.60
CA ASN A 45 1.35 -14.12 -3.69
C ASN A 45 2.04 -14.81 -2.51
N SER A 46 3.18 -14.28 -2.05
CA SER A 46 3.91 -14.83 -0.90
C SER A 46 3.12 -14.66 0.40
N PHE A 47 2.43 -13.52 0.59
CA PHE A 47 1.51 -13.36 1.72
C PHE A 47 0.31 -14.31 1.63
N VAL A 48 -0.28 -14.48 0.44
CA VAL A 48 -1.38 -15.43 0.23
C VAL A 48 -0.96 -16.84 0.60
N GLN A 49 0.20 -17.30 0.12
CA GLN A 49 0.73 -18.62 0.45
C GLN A 49 0.91 -18.79 1.96
N ALA A 50 1.48 -17.79 2.64
CA ALA A 50 1.68 -17.85 4.09
C ALA A 50 0.34 -17.90 4.85
N ILE A 51 -0.63 -17.06 4.47
CA ILE A 51 -1.99 -17.02 5.05
C ILE A 51 -2.72 -18.36 4.84
N GLN A 52 -2.62 -18.95 3.66
CA GLN A 52 -3.25 -20.23 3.34
C GLN A 52 -2.57 -21.39 4.09
N ARG A 53 -1.24 -21.35 4.22
CA ARG A 53 -0.47 -22.41 4.89
C ARG A 53 -0.68 -22.43 6.40
N TYR A 54 -0.79 -21.26 7.02
CA TYR A 54 -0.95 -21.10 8.48
C TYR A 54 -2.11 -20.14 8.82
N PRO A 55 -3.36 -20.55 8.54
CA PRO A 55 -4.53 -19.70 8.78
C PRO A 55 -4.65 -19.34 10.26
N GLY A 56 -5.21 -18.16 10.54
CA GLY A 56 -5.40 -17.66 11.90
C GLY A 56 -5.85 -16.21 11.90
N GLU A 57 -5.64 -15.50 13.01
CA GLU A 57 -5.92 -14.07 13.09
C GLU A 57 -5.14 -13.28 12.03
N SER A 58 -5.79 -12.27 11.45
CA SER A 58 -5.13 -11.44 10.44
C SER A 58 -3.95 -10.69 11.04
N ARG A 59 -2.76 -10.96 10.51
CA ARG A 59 -1.52 -10.26 10.86
C ARG A 59 -1.41 -8.89 10.19
N ARG A 60 -2.35 -8.55 9.27
CA ARG A 60 -2.36 -7.30 8.51
C ARG A 60 -1.06 -7.05 7.72
N HIS A 61 -0.55 -8.07 7.03
CA HIS A 61 0.61 -7.91 6.15
C HIS A 61 0.38 -6.80 5.13
N TYR A 62 1.45 -6.09 4.74
CA TYR A 62 1.30 -4.98 3.83
C TYR A 62 2.48 -4.79 2.89
N VAL A 63 2.16 -4.27 1.70
CA VAL A 63 3.13 -3.87 0.69
C VAL A 63 3.43 -2.39 0.84
N LEU A 64 4.69 -2.03 0.99
CA LEU A 64 5.16 -0.64 0.96
C LEU A 64 5.35 -0.21 -0.50
N HIS A 65 4.78 0.94 -0.87
CA HIS A 65 4.78 1.56 -2.20
C HIS A 65 3.98 0.88 -3.32
N GLY A 66 3.39 -0.30 -3.06
CA GLY A 66 2.93 -1.31 -4.02
C GLY A 66 1.88 -0.93 -5.08
N SER A 67 1.56 0.33 -5.27
CA SER A 67 0.61 0.85 -6.25
C SER A 67 0.95 0.65 -7.74
N MET A 68 2.06 -0.02 -8.07
CA MET A 68 2.39 -0.46 -9.44
C MET A 68 1.84 -1.86 -9.78
N GLY A 69 1.29 -2.58 -8.80
CA GLY A 69 0.65 -3.87 -9.04
C GLY A 69 -0.48 -3.80 -10.07
N ASP A 70 -0.81 -4.95 -10.65
CA ASP A 70 -1.94 -5.04 -11.57
C ASP A 70 -3.26 -5.06 -10.80
N ARG A 71 -4.36 -4.75 -11.50
CA ARG A 71 -5.72 -4.80 -10.92
C ARG A 71 -6.01 -6.12 -10.21
N GLN A 72 -5.57 -7.25 -10.78
CA GLN A 72 -5.78 -8.58 -10.21
C GLN A 72 -4.99 -8.79 -8.91
N ASP A 73 -3.82 -8.17 -8.78
CA ASP A 73 -3.03 -8.21 -7.55
C ASP A 73 -3.78 -7.49 -6.42
N PHE A 74 -4.40 -6.34 -6.71
CA PHE A 74 -5.20 -5.60 -5.72
C PHE A 74 -6.50 -6.32 -5.36
N VAL A 75 -7.19 -6.95 -6.31
CA VAL A 75 -8.34 -7.83 -6.03
C VAL A 75 -7.94 -8.96 -5.08
N THR A 76 -6.77 -9.56 -5.32
CA THR A 76 -6.22 -10.62 -4.47
C THR A 76 -5.88 -10.07 -3.08
N ALA A 77 -5.21 -8.92 -3.01
CA ALA A 77 -4.89 -8.27 -1.76
C ALA A 77 -6.15 -7.97 -0.91
N ALA A 78 -7.20 -7.43 -1.54
CA ALA A 78 -8.48 -7.19 -0.88
C ALA A 78 -9.11 -8.47 -0.34
N LYS A 79 -9.12 -9.55 -1.16
CA LYS A 79 -9.66 -10.86 -0.77
C LYS A 79 -8.98 -11.44 0.47
N TYR A 80 -7.66 -11.31 0.57
CA TYR A 80 -6.87 -11.88 1.67
C TYR A 80 -6.57 -10.88 2.81
N GLY A 81 -7.14 -9.69 2.77
CA GLY A 81 -6.93 -8.65 3.78
C GLY A 81 -5.47 -8.19 3.87
N ILE A 82 -4.76 -8.16 2.74
CA ILE A 82 -3.42 -7.60 2.59
C ILE A 82 -3.56 -6.10 2.32
N LEU A 83 -2.81 -5.28 3.06
CA LEU A 83 -2.89 -3.82 2.98
C LEU A 83 -1.81 -3.26 2.07
N LEU A 84 -1.98 -2.00 1.68
CA LEU A 84 -0.93 -1.19 1.07
C LEU A 84 -0.57 -0.04 2.00
N SER A 85 0.72 0.27 2.09
CA SER A 85 1.24 1.48 2.72
C SER A 85 1.89 2.35 1.64
N GLU A 86 1.27 3.49 1.37
CA GLU A 86 1.55 4.32 0.20
C GLU A 86 2.03 5.71 0.58
N GLN A 87 2.88 6.26 -0.28
CA GLN A 87 3.52 7.56 -0.12
C GLN A 87 3.08 8.46 -1.27
N PRO A 88 2.04 9.28 -1.07
CA PRO A 88 1.55 10.21 -2.08
C PRO A 88 2.46 11.45 -2.28
N SER A 89 3.66 11.49 -1.68
CA SER A 89 4.49 12.69 -1.48
C SER A 89 4.80 13.54 -2.71
N PRO A 90 4.56 14.87 -2.69
CA PRO A 90 4.93 15.82 -3.76
C PRO A 90 6.37 16.35 -3.70
N GLY A 91 7.26 15.76 -2.89
CA GLY A 91 8.56 16.36 -2.55
C GLY A 91 9.81 15.81 -3.25
N GLY A 92 9.71 14.85 -4.17
CA GLY A 92 10.89 14.20 -4.78
C GLY A 92 10.62 13.60 -6.16
N PRO A 93 11.66 13.05 -6.84
CA PRO A 93 11.57 12.55 -8.22
C PRO A 93 10.53 11.43 -8.41
N ALA A 94 10.16 10.71 -7.34
CA ALA A 94 9.04 9.76 -7.36
C ALA A 94 7.64 10.40 -7.62
N TYR A 95 7.55 11.72 -7.63
CA TYR A 95 6.34 12.49 -7.91
C TYR A 95 6.32 13.16 -9.28
N ASP A 96 7.43 13.07 -10.02
CA ASP A 96 7.41 13.48 -11.41
C ASP A 96 6.64 12.41 -12.20
N TYR A 97 5.33 12.61 -12.28
CA TYR A 97 4.42 11.72 -12.99
C TYR A 97 4.80 11.62 -14.46
N GLU A 98 5.32 12.70 -15.04
CA GLU A 98 5.78 12.71 -16.43
C GLU A 98 7.05 11.88 -16.58
N GLN A 99 8.01 12.02 -15.66
CA GLN A 99 9.21 11.20 -15.62
C GLN A 99 8.90 9.72 -15.36
N ARG A 100 7.99 9.40 -14.44
CA ARG A 100 7.56 8.02 -14.19
C ARG A 100 6.82 7.43 -15.39
N ALA A 101 5.92 8.19 -16.00
CA ALA A 101 5.26 7.76 -17.23
C ALA A 101 6.28 7.56 -18.37
N ARG A 102 7.31 8.40 -18.44
CA ARG A 102 8.40 8.26 -19.42
C ARG A 102 9.19 6.96 -19.24
N TYR A 103 9.50 6.56 -18.00
CA TYR A 103 10.29 5.35 -17.74
C TYR A 103 9.46 4.06 -17.63
N CYS A 104 8.23 4.15 -17.13
CA CYS A 104 7.39 3.00 -16.79
C CYS A 104 6.10 2.92 -17.62
N GLY A 105 5.95 3.78 -18.64
CA GLY A 105 4.78 3.84 -19.50
C GLY A 105 3.49 4.11 -18.71
N ILE A 106 2.40 3.47 -19.15
CA ILE A 106 1.07 3.62 -18.53
C ILE A 106 1.07 3.26 -17.04
N LYS A 107 1.88 2.27 -16.60
CA LYS A 107 1.99 1.92 -15.19
C LYS A 107 2.53 3.09 -14.37
N GLY A 108 3.54 3.80 -14.88
CA GLY A 108 4.09 5.01 -14.26
C GLY A 108 3.08 6.17 -14.14
N GLU A 109 2.11 6.25 -15.05
CA GLU A 109 1.05 7.26 -14.99
C GLU A 109 -0.07 6.89 -14.00
N ILE A 110 -0.50 5.63 -13.96
CA ILE A 110 -1.67 5.22 -13.15
C ILE A 110 -1.30 4.91 -11.70
N CYS A 111 -0.06 4.48 -11.45
CA CYS A 111 0.41 4.12 -10.12
C CYS A 111 0.35 5.28 -9.12
N LYS A 112 0.12 4.98 -7.85
CA LYS A 112 -0.35 5.91 -6.80
C LYS A 112 -1.75 6.50 -7.09
N GLY A 113 -2.51 5.93 -8.04
CA GLY A 113 -3.94 6.17 -8.25
C GLY A 113 -4.76 5.49 -7.17
N LEU A 114 -4.65 5.98 -5.94
CA LEU A 114 -5.09 5.24 -4.75
C LEU A 114 -6.60 5.00 -4.70
N ARG A 115 -7.39 5.84 -5.37
CA ARG A 115 -8.85 5.72 -5.41
C ARG A 115 -9.29 4.39 -6.00
N ASP A 116 -8.73 4.00 -7.14
CA ASP A 116 -9.11 2.76 -7.83
C ASP A 116 -8.77 1.54 -6.99
N ILE A 117 -7.63 1.59 -6.29
CA ILE A 117 -7.17 0.52 -5.39
C ILE A 117 -8.11 0.41 -4.17
N ILE A 118 -8.50 1.54 -3.58
CA ILE A 118 -9.46 1.60 -2.47
C ILE A 118 -10.84 1.09 -2.89
N ASP A 119 -11.29 1.44 -4.10
CA ASP A 119 -12.60 0.99 -4.63
C ASP A 119 -12.64 -0.52 -4.91
N LEU A 120 -11.48 -1.17 -5.08
CA LEU A 120 -11.37 -2.64 -5.12
C LEU A 120 -11.47 -3.29 -3.72
N GLY A 121 -11.55 -2.50 -2.65
CA GLY A 121 -11.66 -2.98 -1.27
C GLY A 121 -10.32 -3.14 -0.54
N VAL A 122 -9.21 -2.70 -1.14
CA VAL A 122 -7.90 -2.71 -0.48
C VAL A 122 -7.85 -1.60 0.57
N ILE A 123 -7.40 -1.94 1.78
CA ILE A 123 -7.11 -0.94 2.81
C ILE A 123 -5.75 -0.31 2.49
N VAL A 124 -5.76 1.01 2.25
CA VAL A 124 -4.56 1.80 1.98
C VAL A 124 -4.27 2.71 3.17
N ALA A 125 -3.07 2.59 3.73
CA ALA A 125 -2.53 3.53 4.70
C ALA A 125 -1.58 4.51 4.02
N GLY A 126 -1.60 5.78 4.45
CA GLY A 126 -0.70 6.81 3.96
C GLY A 126 0.53 6.97 4.86
N GLY A 127 1.70 7.16 4.25
CA GLY A 127 2.96 7.45 4.92
C GLY A 127 3.82 8.43 4.12
N SER A 128 4.87 8.94 4.74
CA SER A 128 5.83 9.84 4.09
C SER A 128 7.09 9.15 3.59
N ASP A 129 7.45 8.01 4.20
CA ASP A 129 8.78 7.38 4.05
C ASP A 129 9.95 8.35 4.34
N GLY A 130 9.68 9.34 5.19
CA GLY A 130 10.65 10.35 5.58
C GLY A 130 11.19 10.12 6.98
N ILE A 131 12.43 10.54 7.19
CA ILE A 131 13.03 10.62 8.53
C ILE A 131 12.39 11.80 9.27
N MET A 132 11.51 11.48 10.23
CA MET A 132 10.92 12.37 11.24
C MET A 132 10.48 13.77 10.73
N ALA A 133 11.25 14.82 11.04
CA ALA A 133 10.82 16.23 11.01
C ALA A 133 10.81 16.89 9.62
N LEU A 134 11.35 16.22 8.59
CA LEU A 134 11.57 16.82 7.27
C LEU A 134 10.35 16.75 6.34
N VAL A 135 9.28 16.07 6.75
CA VAL A 135 8.13 15.77 5.90
C VAL A 135 6.86 16.47 6.35
N ASN A 136 6.35 17.36 5.48
CA ASN A 136 5.06 18.01 5.71
C ASN A 136 3.93 17.04 5.33
N TRP A 137 3.36 16.38 6.34
CA TRP A 137 2.28 15.41 6.17
C TRP A 137 1.04 15.98 5.44
N ARG A 138 0.78 17.29 5.58
CA ARG A 138 -0.36 17.94 4.89
C ARG A 138 -0.18 17.90 3.37
N LYS A 139 1.07 18.02 2.89
CA LYS A 139 1.38 17.89 1.46
C LYS A 139 1.09 16.47 0.94
N MET A 140 1.25 15.44 1.79
CA MET A 140 0.90 14.05 1.42
C MET A 140 -0.61 13.89 1.27
N VAL A 141 -1.37 14.42 2.23
CA VAL A 141 -2.84 14.39 2.20
C VAL A 141 -3.34 15.18 0.99
N GLN A 142 -2.82 16.38 0.76
CA GLN A 142 -3.14 17.17 -0.42
C GLN A 142 -2.88 16.37 -1.69
N ALA A 143 -1.69 15.79 -1.85
CA ALA A 143 -1.36 15.02 -3.04
C ALA A 143 -2.25 13.78 -3.24
N ALA A 144 -2.64 13.08 -2.17
CA ALA A 144 -3.58 11.97 -2.27
C ALA A 144 -4.98 12.41 -2.75
N VAL A 145 -5.42 13.62 -2.36
CA VAL A 145 -6.74 14.15 -2.68
C VAL A 145 -6.77 14.87 -4.03
N THR A 146 -5.70 15.58 -4.39
CA THR A 146 -5.67 16.45 -5.59
C THR A 146 -4.93 15.84 -6.77
N ARG A 147 -4.44 14.60 -6.66
CA ARG A 147 -3.78 13.89 -7.76
C ARG A 147 -4.62 13.96 -9.03
N LYS A 148 -3.98 14.26 -10.15
CA LYS A 148 -4.55 14.18 -11.51
C LYS A 148 -3.71 13.19 -12.32
N ILE A 149 -4.36 12.38 -13.15
CA ILE A 149 -3.64 11.66 -14.22
C ILE A 149 -3.37 12.63 -15.36
N ILE A 150 -2.28 12.40 -16.10
CA ILE A 150 -1.83 13.31 -17.17
C ILE A 150 -2.93 13.43 -18.24
N PHE A 151 -3.65 12.33 -18.52
CA PHE A 151 -4.80 12.31 -19.43
C PHE A 151 -6.09 12.98 -18.92
N GLN A 152 -6.31 13.15 -17.60
CA GLN A 152 -7.50 13.80 -17.03
C GLN A 152 -7.21 15.18 -16.44
N ARG A 153 -6.68 16.10 -17.25
CA ARG A 153 -6.62 17.52 -16.87
C ARG A 153 -8.00 18.16 -16.53
N GLN A 154 -9.14 17.45 -16.68
CA GLN A 154 -10.49 18.05 -16.64
C GLN A 154 -11.46 17.61 -15.53
N ARG A 155 -11.12 16.76 -14.55
CA ARG A 155 -12.08 16.46 -13.45
C ARG A 155 -11.50 16.73 -12.07
N LEU A 156 -11.75 17.96 -11.60
CA LEU A 156 -11.72 18.29 -10.17
C LEU A 156 -13.04 17.86 -9.55
N PHE A 157 -13.03 17.09 -8.46
CA PHE A 157 -13.83 17.42 -7.27
C PHE A 157 -13.54 16.54 -6.05
N ALA A 158 -13.65 17.18 -4.88
CA ALA A 158 -13.54 16.61 -3.55
C ALA A 158 -14.92 16.22 -2.98
N ARG A 159 -15.01 15.09 -2.25
CA ARG A 159 -15.96 14.95 -1.13
C ARG A 159 -15.67 13.72 -0.26
N ASN A 160 -15.70 13.95 1.05
CA ASN A 160 -15.68 13.00 2.18
C ASN A 160 -14.41 12.14 2.36
N TRP A 161 -13.27 12.79 2.58
CA TRP A 161 -12.12 12.17 3.25
C TRP A 161 -12.18 12.50 4.74
N GLN A 162 -12.63 11.56 5.57
CA GLN A 162 -12.40 11.63 7.02
C GLN A 162 -11.18 10.76 7.35
N LEU A 163 -10.14 11.47 7.79
CA LEU A 163 -8.85 11.05 8.33
C LEU A 163 -8.80 9.62 8.92
N ALA A 164 -7.97 8.76 8.32
CA ALA A 164 -7.21 7.73 9.03
C ALA A 164 -5.70 8.05 8.88
N TRP A 165 -5.29 9.27 9.26
CA TRP A 165 -3.92 9.77 9.03
C TRP A 165 -3.05 9.74 10.30
N ARG A 166 -3.50 9.14 11.42
CA ARG A 166 -2.79 9.29 12.71
C ARG A 166 -2.35 8.01 13.43
N THR A 167 -2.50 6.81 12.87
CA THR A 167 -2.10 5.58 13.60
C THR A 167 -1.56 4.43 12.74
N ALA A 168 -1.12 4.67 11.50
CA ALA A 168 -0.55 3.60 10.67
C ALA A 168 0.97 3.39 10.85
N CYS A 169 1.68 4.34 11.48
CA CYS A 169 3.03 4.10 11.98
C CYS A 169 2.91 3.35 13.31
N GLY A 170 3.51 2.15 13.36
CA GLY A 170 3.33 1.16 14.42
C GLY A 170 3.31 1.74 15.83
N CYS A 171 2.18 1.51 16.52
CA CYS A 171 1.99 1.42 17.97
C CYS A 171 0.49 1.58 18.30
N THR A 172 -0.39 0.70 17.82
CA THR A 172 -1.69 0.48 18.49
C THR A 172 -2.13 -0.99 18.34
N PRO A 173 -2.42 -1.70 19.45
CA PRO A 173 -2.92 -3.08 19.41
C PRO A 173 -4.39 -3.19 18.97
N SER A 174 -5.10 -2.09 18.67
CA SER A 174 -6.50 -2.14 18.26
C SER A 174 -6.85 -1.13 17.17
N MET A 175 -6.73 -1.52 15.90
CA MET A 175 -7.56 -0.92 14.85
C MET A 175 -8.85 -1.73 14.74
N ARG A 176 -9.94 -1.24 15.33
CA ARG A 176 -11.29 -1.74 15.01
C ARG A 176 -11.78 -1.04 13.73
N PRO A 177 -12.39 -1.75 12.78
CA PRO A 177 -13.05 -1.10 11.65
C PRO A 177 -14.22 -0.24 12.17
N ILE A 178 -14.29 1.02 11.76
CA ILE A 178 -15.45 1.88 12.01
C ILE A 178 -16.60 1.35 11.14
N ARG A 179 -17.52 0.59 11.74
CA ARG A 179 -18.85 0.33 11.14
C ARG A 179 -19.65 1.64 11.15
N LYS A 180 -20.44 1.89 10.11
CA LYS A 180 -21.33 3.07 9.97
C LYS A 180 -22.21 3.24 11.22
N GLY A 181 -21.76 4.05 12.17
CA GLY A 181 -22.57 4.53 13.28
C GLY A 181 -23.30 5.79 12.83
N LYS A 182 -24.63 5.72 12.73
CA LYS A 182 -25.47 6.94 12.68
C LYS A 182 -25.21 7.72 13.98
N LYS A 183 -24.52 8.85 13.89
CA LYS A 183 -24.49 9.82 15.00
C LYS A 183 -25.92 10.32 15.19
N ARG A 184 -26.59 9.89 16.26
CA ARG A 184 -27.68 10.67 16.83
C ARG A 184 -27.02 11.86 17.54
N TYR A 185 -27.26 13.07 17.06
CA TYR A 185 -27.09 14.25 17.88
C TYR A 185 -28.20 14.19 18.95
N ALA A 186 -27.81 14.23 20.21
CA ALA A 186 -28.71 14.53 21.31
C ALA A 186 -28.51 16.01 21.63
N ASP A 187 -29.58 16.79 21.51
CA ASP A 187 -29.62 18.16 21.96
C ASP A 187 -29.41 18.22 23.47
N ARG A 188 -28.48 19.08 23.90
CA ARG A 188 -28.55 19.89 25.12
C ARG A 188 -27.44 20.93 25.11
#